data_AF-A0AAE3U9P7-F1
#
_entry.id   AF-A0AAE3U9P7-F1
#
_cell.length_a   1.000
_cell.length_b   1.000
_cell.length_c   1.000
_cell.angle_alpha   90.00
_cell.angle_beta   90.00
_cell.angle_gamma   90.00
#
_symmetry.space_group_name_H-M   'P 1'
#
loop_
_entity.id
_entity.type
_entity.pdbx_description
1 polymer ?
#
loop_
_entity_poly.entity_id
_entity_poly.type
_entity_poly.pdbx_seq_one_letter_code
_entity_poly.pdbx_strand_id
1 'polypeptide(L)'
;MNHNLLFTVLLVVSPIVSAFLASVFTYRYLARSQKRDYLYQQRYVAYKELSSQLIGLRKYCLDKISEGELNTLYHSYTLDMGSAQYQNEIVHVVEANAMFLSNGIQTIVQSVVDKLSLLCKAETVILGIANENEKRTYYSFYPIVLTEIEKCLQVLSAETEL
;
A
#
# COMPACT_ATOMS: atom_id res chain seq x y z
N MET A 1 45.37 25.05 -49.69
CA MET A 1 45.22 26.04 -48.61
C MET A 1 43.94 25.86 -47.76
N ASN A 2 43.25 24.70 -47.78
CA ASN A 2 41.95 24.53 -47.09
C ASN A 2 41.98 23.66 -45.81
N HIS A 3 43.09 22.99 -45.49
CA HIS A 3 43.15 22.09 -44.33
C HIS A 3 43.05 22.83 -42.98
N ASN A 4 43.66 24.02 -42.85
CA ASN A 4 43.60 24.80 -41.61
C ASN A 4 42.20 25.33 -41.31
N LEU A 5 41.44 25.70 -42.34
CA LEU A 5 40.09 26.23 -42.16
C LEU A 5 39.11 25.11 -41.76
N LEU A 6 39.24 23.93 -42.39
CA LEU A 6 38.48 22.74 -42.01
C LEU A 6 38.77 22.29 -40.56
N PHE A 7 40.04 22.31 -40.17
CA PHE A 7 40.47 21.97 -38.82
C PHE A 7 39.94 22.96 -37.77
N THR A 8 39.98 24.26 -38.08
CA THR A 8 39.46 25.32 -37.20
C THR A 8 37.94 25.22 -37.03
N VAL A 9 37.20 24.93 -38.12
CA VAL A 9 35.75 24.71 -38.07
C VAL A 9 35.40 23.47 -37.24
N LEU A 10 36.14 22.36 -37.40
CA LEU A 10 35.98 21.16 -36.58
C LEU A 10 36.25 21.42 -35.09
N LEU A 11 37.25 22.25 -34.77
CA LEU A 11 37.59 22.62 -33.40
C LEU A 11 36.48 23.43 -32.72
N VAL A 12 35.75 24.25 -33.47
CA VAL A 12 34.63 25.06 -32.94
C VAL A 12 33.33 24.26 -32.89
N VAL A 13 33.06 23.44 -33.91
CA VAL A 13 31.79 22.70 -34.03
C VAL A 13 31.79 21.43 -33.16
N SER A 14 32.92 20.75 -32.98
CA SER A 14 32.98 19.51 -32.21
C SER A 14 32.55 19.66 -30.74
N PRO A 15 32.94 20.69 -29.95
CA PRO A 15 32.43 20.84 -28.59
C PRO A 15 30.93 21.14 -28.56
N ILE A 16 30.38 21.86 -29.55
CA ILE A 16 28.94 22.16 -29.64
C ILE A 16 28.14 20.88 -29.89
N VAL A 17 28.57 20.09 -30.88
CA VAL A 17 27.93 18.80 -31.21
C VAL A 17 28.07 17.82 -30.03
N SER A 18 29.22 17.82 -29.37
CA SER A 18 29.47 16.97 -28.19
C SER A 18 28.58 17.37 -27.02
N ALA A 19 28.43 18.67 -26.73
CA ALA A 19 27.55 19.17 -25.68
C ALA A 19 26.08 18.88 -25.99
N PHE A 20 25.66 19.03 -27.25
CA PHE A 20 24.31 18.70 -27.69
C PHE A 20 24.01 17.20 -27.53
N LEU A 21 24.91 16.34 -28.01
CA LEU A 21 24.79 14.90 -27.85
C LEU A 21 24.80 14.50 -26.37
N ALA A 22 25.70 15.04 -25.56
CA ALA A 22 25.74 14.81 -24.12
C ALA A 22 24.41 15.20 -23.47
N SER A 23 23.86 16.38 -23.77
CA SER A 23 22.56 16.83 -23.26
C SER A 23 21.42 15.87 -23.64
N VAL A 24 21.36 15.44 -24.91
CA VAL A 24 20.34 14.50 -25.40
C VAL A 24 20.48 13.13 -24.72
N PHE A 25 21.71 12.63 -24.54
CA PHE A 25 21.96 11.38 -23.83
C PHE A 25 21.60 11.49 -22.35
N THR A 26 22.01 12.56 -21.65
CA THR A 26 21.65 12.79 -20.25
C THR A 26 20.14 12.88 -20.07
N TYR A 27 19.42 13.60 -20.93
CA TYR A 27 17.97 13.70 -20.84
C TYR A 27 17.28 12.35 -21.13
N ARG A 28 17.67 11.66 -22.20
CA ARG A 28 17.00 10.42 -22.60
C ARG A 28 17.27 9.24 -21.67
N TYR A 29 18.48 9.13 -21.15
CA TYR A 29 18.88 7.98 -20.34
C TYR A 29 18.85 8.30 -18.85
N LEU A 30 19.49 9.39 -18.41
CA LEU A 30 19.60 9.71 -16.99
C LEU A 30 18.27 10.19 -16.41
N ALA A 31 17.65 11.23 -17.01
CA ALA A 31 16.41 11.79 -16.47
C ALA A 31 15.24 10.80 -16.57
N ARG A 32 15.19 9.99 -17.64
CA ARG A 32 14.16 8.96 -17.81
C ARG A 32 14.34 7.78 -16.85
N SER A 33 15.57 7.35 -16.57
CA SER A 33 15.85 6.32 -15.57
C SER A 33 15.47 6.82 -14.19
N GLN A 34 15.97 8.00 -13.79
CA GLN A 34 15.69 8.60 -12.48
C GLN A 34 14.18 8.77 -12.24
N LYS A 35 13.42 9.18 -13.26
CA LYS A 35 11.95 9.27 -13.15
C LYS A 35 11.32 7.90 -12.90
N ARG A 36 11.77 6.85 -13.58
CA ARG A 36 11.26 5.49 -13.36
C ARG A 36 11.63 5.01 -11.95
N ASP A 37 12.88 5.15 -11.56
CA ASP A 37 13.38 4.73 -10.25
C ASP A 37 12.61 5.41 -9.11
N TYR A 38 12.35 6.71 -9.26
CA TYR A 38 11.51 7.45 -8.32
C TYR A 38 10.08 6.90 -8.25
N LEU A 39 9.44 6.64 -9.39
CA LEU A 39 8.08 6.06 -9.41
C LEU A 39 8.04 4.66 -8.78
N TYR A 40 9.07 3.82 -9.01
CA TYR A 40 9.17 2.51 -8.36
C TYR A 40 9.35 2.63 -6.85
N GLN A 41 10.19 3.56 -6.38
CA GLN A 41 10.36 3.82 -4.95
C GLN A 41 9.05 4.27 -4.29
N GLN A 42 8.32 5.20 -4.91
CA GLN A 42 7.04 5.65 -4.37
C GLN A 42 6.00 4.53 -4.34
N ARG A 43 5.96 3.69 -5.37
CA ARG A 43 5.09 2.50 -5.41
C ARG A 43 5.43 1.52 -4.29
N TYR A 44 6.70 1.28 -4.03
CA TYR A 44 7.13 0.43 -2.91
C TYR A 44 6.73 1.01 -1.55
N VAL A 45 6.88 2.32 -1.34
CA VAL A 45 6.45 3.00 -0.12
C VAL A 45 4.94 2.85 0.09
N ALA A 46 4.13 3.10 -0.96
CA ALA A 46 2.69 2.93 -0.93
C ALA A 46 2.27 1.51 -0.51
N TYR A 47 2.93 0.48 -1.08
CA TYR A 47 2.65 -0.91 -0.70
C TYR A 47 3.06 -1.24 0.72
N LYS A 48 4.18 -0.70 1.19
CA LYS A 48 4.64 -0.89 2.56
C LYS A 48 3.68 -0.26 3.57
N GLU A 49 3.20 0.96 3.31
CA GLU A 49 2.22 1.64 4.16
C GLU A 49 0.91 0.86 4.24
N LEU A 50 0.35 0.47 3.09
CA LEU A 50 -0.88 -0.30 3.03
C LEU A 50 -0.73 -1.67 3.73
N SER A 51 0.38 -2.37 3.49
CA SER A 51 0.66 -3.66 4.12
C SER A 51 0.79 -3.52 5.64
N SER A 52 1.43 -2.45 6.12
CA SER A 52 1.54 -2.17 7.55
C SER A 52 0.15 -2.04 8.20
N GLN A 53 -0.76 -1.33 7.55
CA GLN A 53 -2.13 -1.16 8.05
C GLN A 53 -2.94 -2.46 8.03
N LEU A 54 -2.85 -3.23 6.95
CA LEU A 54 -3.50 -4.53 6.84
C LEU A 54 -2.95 -5.54 7.87
N ILE A 55 -1.65 -5.52 8.15
CA ILE A 55 -1.05 -6.34 9.21
C ILE A 55 -1.54 -5.90 10.60
N GLY A 56 -1.67 -4.59 10.83
CA GLY A 56 -2.26 -4.05 12.06
C GLY A 56 -3.68 -4.57 12.27
N LEU A 57 -4.52 -4.44 11.24
CA LEU A 57 -5.89 -4.94 11.27
C LEU A 57 -5.98 -6.47 11.42
N ARG A 58 -5.06 -7.21 10.78
CA ARG A 58 -4.96 -8.67 10.94
C ARG A 58 -4.75 -9.05 12.40
N LYS A 59 -3.81 -8.37 13.08
CA LYS A 59 -3.55 -8.59 14.51
C LYS A 59 -4.79 -8.27 15.35
N TYR A 60 -5.44 -7.13 15.11
CA TYR A 60 -6.70 -6.78 15.76
C TYR A 60 -7.78 -7.87 15.61
N CYS A 61 -7.98 -8.40 14.40
CA CYS A 61 -8.95 -9.47 14.17
C CYS A 61 -8.59 -10.75 14.93
N LEU A 62 -7.31 -11.13 14.97
CA LEU A 62 -6.84 -12.30 15.71
C LEU A 62 -7.03 -12.12 17.22
N ASP A 63 -6.72 -10.94 17.76
CA ASP A 63 -6.95 -10.59 19.15
C ASP A 63 -8.44 -10.75 19.50
N LYS A 64 -9.34 -10.22 18.65
CA LYS A 64 -10.79 -10.31 18.88
C LYS A 64 -11.36 -11.72 18.75
N ILE A 65 -10.84 -12.54 17.84
CA ILE A 65 -11.19 -13.96 17.75
C ILE A 65 -10.79 -14.68 19.04
N SER A 66 -9.57 -14.45 19.53
CA SER A 66 -9.08 -15.08 20.76
C SER A 66 -9.87 -14.67 22.01
N GLU A 67 -10.34 -13.42 22.05
CA GLU A 67 -11.24 -12.90 23.08
C GLU A 67 -12.59 -13.65 23.08
N GLY A 68 -13.18 -13.84 21.89
CA GLY A 68 -14.43 -14.59 21.73
C GLY A 68 -14.32 -16.09 22.05
N GLU A 69 -13.13 -16.67 21.88
CA GLU A 69 -12.82 -18.07 22.22
C GLU A 69 -12.50 -18.31 23.71
N LEU A 70 -12.49 -17.25 24.54
CA LEU A 70 -12.12 -17.30 25.97
C LEU A 70 -10.71 -17.90 26.19
N ASN A 71 -9.79 -17.64 25.28
CA ASN A 71 -8.44 -18.19 25.37
C ASN A 71 -7.62 -17.39 26.40
N THR A 72 -7.59 -17.86 27.65
CA THR A 72 -7.03 -17.16 28.83
C THR A 72 -5.52 -16.91 28.77
N LEU A 73 -4.82 -17.43 27.76
CA LEU A 73 -3.38 -17.26 27.56
C LEU A 73 -3.04 -16.11 26.62
N TYR A 74 -4.03 -15.53 25.93
CA TYR A 74 -3.79 -14.48 24.94
C TYR A 74 -3.72 -13.11 25.60
N HIS A 75 -2.54 -12.50 25.65
CA HIS A 75 -2.40 -11.08 25.99
C HIS A 75 -2.85 -10.25 24.78
N SER A 76 -3.93 -9.48 24.94
CA SER A 76 -4.32 -8.49 23.93
C SER A 76 -3.19 -7.46 23.79
N TYR A 77 -2.59 -7.41 22.61
CA TYR A 77 -1.52 -6.46 22.29
C TYR A 77 -2.07 -5.16 21.68
N THR A 78 -3.36 -5.11 21.37
CA THR A 78 -3.99 -4.00 20.62
C THR A 78 -5.17 -3.39 21.39
N LEU A 79 -4.86 -2.59 22.41
CA LEU A 79 -5.89 -1.85 23.19
C LEU A 79 -6.26 -0.48 22.60
N ASP A 80 -5.48 0.06 21.65
CA ASP A 80 -5.61 1.48 21.27
C ASP A 80 -6.49 1.74 20.05
N MET A 81 -6.81 0.75 19.21
CA MET A 81 -7.60 0.95 18.00
C MET A 81 -8.79 0.01 17.82
N GLY A 82 -9.95 0.58 17.46
CA GLY A 82 -11.14 -0.15 17.04
C GLY A 82 -11.27 -0.28 15.51
N SER A 83 -12.21 -1.10 15.03
CA SER A 83 -12.40 -1.35 13.59
C SER A 83 -12.60 -0.08 12.75
N ALA A 84 -13.28 0.93 13.30
CA ALA A 84 -13.52 2.21 12.63
C ALA A 84 -12.23 3.02 12.41
N GLN A 85 -11.26 2.93 13.33
CA GLN A 85 -9.98 3.60 13.16
C GLN A 85 -9.16 2.93 12.07
N TYR A 86 -9.09 1.58 12.06
CA TYR A 86 -8.45 0.84 10.96
C TYR A 86 -9.09 1.14 9.61
N GLN A 87 -10.42 1.26 9.54
CA GLN A 87 -11.11 1.66 8.33
C GLN A 87 -10.61 3.03 7.82
N ASN A 88 -10.57 4.04 8.70
CA ASN A 88 -10.13 5.38 8.33
C ASN A 88 -8.66 5.40 7.90
N GLU A 89 -7.78 4.69 8.61
CA GLU A 89 -6.36 4.62 8.27
C GLU A 89 -6.12 3.93 6.92
N ILE A 90 -6.83 2.83 6.63
CA ILE A 90 -6.73 2.13 5.34
C ILE A 90 -7.24 3.03 4.20
N VAL A 91 -8.40 3.67 4.38
CA VAL A 91 -8.96 4.58 3.37
C VAL A 91 -7.99 5.74 3.10
N HIS A 92 -7.46 6.36 4.16
CA HIS A 92 -6.50 7.46 4.05
C HIS A 92 -5.24 7.04 3.28
N VAL A 93 -4.67 5.87 3.58
CA VAL A 93 -3.49 5.34 2.87
C VAL A 93 -3.79 5.08 1.41
N VAL A 94 -4.98 4.55 1.07
CA VAL A 94 -5.38 4.31 -0.32
C VAL A 94 -5.55 5.62 -1.08
N GLU A 95 -6.23 6.61 -0.49
CA GLU A 95 -6.46 7.91 -1.13
C GLU A 95 -5.13 8.66 -1.36
N ALA A 96 -4.26 8.68 -0.35
CA ALA A 96 -2.94 9.32 -0.45
C ALA A 96 -2.05 8.68 -1.53
N ASN A 97 -2.21 7.38 -1.77
CA ASN A 97 -1.36 6.60 -2.66
C ASN A 97 -2.06 6.11 -3.95
N ALA A 98 -3.26 6.61 -4.26
CA ALA A 98 -4.11 6.09 -5.34
C ALA A 98 -3.40 6.06 -6.70
N MET A 99 -2.51 7.02 -6.99
CA MET A 99 -1.76 7.07 -8.24
C MET A 99 -0.68 5.98 -8.39
N PHE A 100 -0.29 5.34 -7.28
CA PHE A 100 0.75 4.31 -7.25
C PHE A 100 0.21 2.90 -7.09
N LEU A 101 -1.05 2.76 -6.65
CA LEU A 101 -1.72 1.48 -6.47
C LEU A 101 -2.36 1.02 -7.79
N SER A 102 -2.22 -0.26 -8.11
CA SER A 102 -2.91 -0.86 -9.26
C SER A 102 -4.43 -0.89 -9.05
N ASN A 103 -5.21 -0.83 -10.12
CA ASN A 103 -6.67 -0.95 -10.06
C ASN A 103 -7.12 -2.26 -9.39
N GLY A 104 -6.33 -3.34 -9.56
CA GLY A 104 -6.57 -4.63 -8.91
C GLY A 104 -6.48 -4.53 -7.39
N ILE A 105 -5.42 -3.91 -6.89
CA ILE A 105 -5.25 -3.68 -5.45
C ILE A 105 -6.35 -2.76 -4.91
N GLN A 106 -6.66 -1.67 -5.60
CA GLN A 106 -7.72 -0.75 -5.17
C GLN A 106 -9.06 -1.48 -5.00
N THR A 107 -9.41 -2.37 -5.93
CA THR A 107 -10.65 -3.16 -5.88
C THR A 107 -10.66 -4.12 -4.68
N ILE A 108 -9.53 -4.76 -4.39
CA ILE A 108 -9.42 -5.72 -3.28
C ILE A 108 -9.43 -4.99 -1.93
N VAL A 109 -8.74 -3.85 -1.82
CA VAL A 109 -8.79 -3.03 -0.61
C VAL A 109 -10.20 -2.50 -0.38
N GLN A 110 -10.95 -2.15 -1.43
CA GLN A 110 -12.36 -1.79 -1.30
C GLN A 110 -13.19 -2.93 -0.69
N SER A 111 -12.94 -4.19 -1.08
CA SER A 111 -13.58 -5.37 -0.43
C SER A 111 -13.27 -5.39 1.08
N VAL A 112 -12.01 -5.16 1.48
CA VAL A 112 -11.62 -5.08 2.89
C VAL A 112 -12.35 -3.94 3.62
N VAL A 113 -12.43 -2.76 3.01
CA VAL A 113 -13.14 -1.59 3.57
C VAL A 113 -14.64 -1.84 3.72
N ASP A 114 -15.26 -2.53 2.76
CA ASP A 114 -16.67 -2.88 2.82
C ASP A 114 -16.93 -3.89 3.96
N LYS A 115 -16.06 -4.88 4.13
CA LYS A 115 -16.16 -5.83 5.27
C LYS A 115 -15.89 -5.15 6.61
N LEU A 116 -14.95 -4.23 6.67
CA LEU A 116 -14.71 -3.38 7.85
C LEU A 116 -15.93 -2.54 8.19
N SER A 117 -16.61 -1.97 7.20
CA SER A 117 -17.83 -1.20 7.43
C SER A 117 -18.94 -2.05 8.06
N LEU A 118 -19.05 -3.32 7.65
CA LEU A 118 -19.95 -4.29 8.27
C LEU A 118 -19.51 -4.63 9.69
N LEU A 119 -18.21 -4.81 9.92
CA LEU A 119 -17.63 -5.06 11.24
C LEU A 119 -17.86 -3.89 12.20
N CYS A 120 -17.68 -2.65 11.76
CA CYS A 120 -17.95 -1.45 12.55
C CYS A 120 -19.41 -1.41 13.00
N LYS A 121 -20.34 -1.71 12.08
CA LYS A 121 -21.77 -1.81 12.42
C LYS A 121 -22.02 -2.92 13.43
N ALA A 122 -21.43 -4.09 13.23
CA ALA A 122 -21.53 -5.20 14.18
C ALA A 122 -21.01 -4.80 15.58
N GLU A 123 -19.85 -4.17 15.67
CA GLU A 123 -19.26 -3.70 16.94
C GLU A 123 -20.17 -2.68 17.66
N THR A 124 -20.78 -1.75 16.93
CA THR A 124 -21.75 -0.81 17.54
C THR A 124 -22.97 -1.50 18.12
N VAL A 125 -23.42 -2.60 17.49
CA VAL A 125 -24.57 -3.38 17.98
C VAL A 125 -24.18 -4.20 19.21
N ILE A 126 -22.97 -4.78 19.26
CA ILE A 126 -22.46 -5.54 20.42
C ILE A 126 -22.48 -4.70 21.71
N LEU A 127 -22.14 -3.40 21.63
CA LEU A 127 -22.15 -2.49 22.78
C LEU A 127 -23.54 -2.36 23.44
N GLY A 128 -24.61 -2.63 22.68
CA GLY A 128 -26.00 -2.60 23.17
C GLY A 128 -26.53 -3.95 23.66
N ILE A 129 -25.77 -5.05 23.54
CA ILE A 129 -26.25 -6.41 23.79
C ILE A 129 -25.78 -6.92 25.16
N ALA A 130 -26.74 -7.26 26.02
CA ALA A 130 -26.49 -7.88 27.33
C ALA A 130 -26.24 -9.39 27.26
N ASN A 131 -26.66 -10.07 26.18
CA ASN A 131 -26.62 -11.53 26.05
C ASN A 131 -25.27 -12.03 25.46
N GLU A 132 -24.51 -12.79 26.26
CA GLU A 132 -23.23 -13.40 25.86
C GLU A 132 -23.33 -14.32 24.63
N ASN A 133 -24.45 -15.01 24.43
CA ASN A 133 -24.63 -15.90 23.28
C ASN A 133 -24.79 -15.12 21.97
N GLU A 134 -25.42 -13.95 22.02
CA GLU A 134 -25.53 -13.06 20.87
C GLU A 134 -24.17 -12.43 20.55
N LYS A 135 -23.37 -12.06 21.56
CA LYS A 135 -21.99 -11.57 21.37
C LYS A 135 -21.12 -12.56 20.58
N ARG A 136 -21.23 -13.87 20.83
CA ARG A 136 -20.51 -14.92 20.08
C ARG A 136 -20.82 -14.92 18.59
N THR A 137 -22.08 -14.66 18.20
CA THR A 137 -22.45 -14.54 16.79
C THR A 137 -21.69 -13.39 16.12
N TYR A 138 -21.41 -12.30 16.83
CA TYR A 138 -20.65 -11.19 16.26
C TYR A 138 -19.16 -11.47 16.12
N TYR A 139 -18.56 -12.25 17.02
CA TYR A 139 -17.17 -12.67 16.87
C TYR A 139 -16.92 -13.48 15.58
N SER A 140 -17.97 -14.08 15.00
CA SER A 140 -17.90 -14.78 13.70
C SER A 140 -17.64 -13.88 12.49
N PHE A 141 -17.75 -12.55 12.62
CA PHE A 141 -17.42 -11.61 11.54
C PHE A 141 -15.91 -11.38 11.39
N TYR A 142 -15.12 -11.47 12.47
CA TYR A 142 -13.68 -11.25 12.40
C TYR A 142 -12.94 -12.25 11.49
N PRO A 143 -13.25 -13.57 11.48
CA PRO A 143 -12.67 -14.51 10.53
C PRO A 143 -12.96 -14.16 9.05
N ILE A 144 -14.13 -13.57 8.76
CA ILE A 144 -14.50 -13.16 7.39
C ILE A 144 -13.60 -12.01 6.95
N VAL A 145 -13.41 -11.02 7.82
CA VAL A 145 -12.52 -9.88 7.57
C VAL A 145 -11.07 -10.35 7.44
N LEU A 146 -10.62 -11.27 8.31
CA LEU A 146 -9.29 -11.87 8.28
C LEU A 146 -8.99 -12.53 6.92
N THR A 147 -9.95 -13.27 6.38
CA THR A 147 -9.81 -13.95 5.09
C THR A 147 -9.59 -12.94 3.95
N GLU A 148 -10.32 -11.82 3.96
CA GLU A 148 -10.16 -10.76 2.94
C GLU A 148 -8.81 -10.02 3.10
N ILE A 149 -8.35 -9.81 4.34
CA ILE A 149 -7.02 -9.24 4.60
C ILE A 149 -5.93 -10.15 4.05
N GLU A 150 -6.01 -11.46 4.28
CA GLU A 150 -4.99 -12.40 3.81
C GLU A 150 -4.94 -12.47 2.29
N LYS A 151 -6.09 -12.45 1.60
CA LYS A 151 -6.15 -12.30 0.14
C LYS A 151 -5.48 -11.01 -0.33
N CYS A 152 -5.77 -9.89 0.34
CA CYS A 152 -5.19 -8.61 -0.02
C CYS A 152 -3.67 -8.58 0.17
N LEU A 153 -3.17 -9.15 1.27
CA LEU A 153 -1.73 -9.26 1.54
C LEU A 153 -1.01 -10.16 0.54
N GLN A 154 -1.64 -11.28 0.11
CA GLN A 154 -1.07 -12.15 -0.92
C GLN A 154 -0.94 -11.46 -2.28
N VAL A 155 -1.93 -10.64 -2.65
CA VAL A 155 -1.88 -9.87 -3.91
C VAL A 155 -0.83 -8.78 -3.83
N LEU A 156 -0.74 -8.09 -2.69
CA LEU A 156 0.30 -7.09 -2.44
C LEU A 156 1.71 -7.70 -2.53
N SER A 157 1.93 -8.86 -1.91
CA SER A 157 3.23 -9.54 -1.96
C SER A 157 3.61 -9.93 -3.40
N ALA A 158 2.65 -10.46 -4.16
CA ALA A 158 2.87 -10.83 -5.55
C ALA A 158 3.23 -9.63 -6.44
N GLU A 159 2.64 -8.44 -6.18
CA GLU A 159 2.99 -7.22 -6.91
C GLU A 159 4.34 -6.61 -6.50
N THR A 160 4.84 -6.90 -5.30
CA THR A 160 6.17 -6.44 -4.84
C THR A 160 7.34 -7.33 -5.27
N GLU A 161 7.07 -8.58 -5.67
CA GLU A 161 8.07 -9.52 -6.19
C GLU A 161 8.38 -9.33 -7.69
N LEU A 162 7.62 -8.46 -8.38
CA LEU A 162 7.76 -8.10 -9.82
C LEU A 162 8.54 -6.79 -10.01
#